data_AF-A0A2W7J476-F1
#
_entry.id   AF-A0A2W7J476-F1
#
_cell.length_a   1.000
_cell.length_b   1.000
_cell.length_c   1.000
_cell.angle_alpha   90.00
_cell.angle_beta   90.00
_cell.angle_gamma   90.00
#
_symmetry.space_group_name_H-M   'P 1'
#
loop_
_entity.id
_entity.type
_entity.pdbx_description
1 polymer ?
#
loop_
_entity_poly.entity_id
_entity_poly.type
_entity_poly.pdbx_seq_one_letter_code
_entity_poly.pdbx_strand_id
1 'polypeptide(L)'
;MQNQQTPQWLELFTTAFGAKGLVALAWWAGAYHAERIRNLQGTYPILHLQGGAGSGKSTLVSNLWRLSGEPEDTIFQANATFAALISNLAKAVNRPVVVDESERPTPAYEPTFEACYQAGTVLRRWAVMGEPESREVSFRGALAVVGGNHPVLRSRSIALDLDHSAHTADNQAAVKALYALHISDLSEFLTKVQQHQDMAVFCMGKAEALAFELADQVGIDLNIRDARNHAQLIALLDFLDTLFNVPATALESAKAEVRRMAWQTVGRTRGLVED
;
A
#
# COMPACT_ATOMS: atom_id res chain seq x y z
N MET A 1 -21.87 -1.07 24.76
CA MET A 1 -20.52 -0.85 24.19
C MET A 1 -19.77 -2.17 24.32
N GLN A 2 -19.66 -2.94 23.24
CA GLN A 2 -18.78 -4.11 23.25
C GLN A 2 -17.35 -3.58 23.22
N ASN A 3 -16.53 -3.91 24.23
CA ASN A 3 -15.09 -3.70 24.16
C ASN A 3 -14.59 -4.52 22.97
N GLN A 4 -14.29 -3.87 21.85
CA GLN A 4 -13.63 -4.54 20.74
C GLN A 4 -12.22 -4.88 21.17
N GLN A 5 -11.96 -6.17 21.40
CA GLN A 5 -10.62 -6.67 21.65
C GLN A 5 -9.85 -6.73 20.32
N THR A 6 -8.53 -6.55 20.40
CA THR A 6 -7.64 -6.73 19.25
C THR A 6 -7.76 -8.17 18.73
N PRO A 7 -8.05 -8.39 17.43
CA PRO A 7 -8.12 -9.74 16.90
C PRO A 7 -6.78 -10.46 17.00
N GLN A 8 -6.80 -11.77 17.27
CA GLN A 8 -5.60 -12.59 17.38
C GLN A 8 -4.72 -12.52 16.12
N TRP A 9 -5.34 -12.50 14.93
CA TRP A 9 -4.59 -12.38 13.67
C TRP A 9 -3.79 -11.08 13.61
N LEU A 10 -4.29 -9.98 14.18
CA LEU A 10 -3.61 -8.69 14.17
C LEU A 10 -2.43 -8.67 15.14
N GLU A 11 -2.57 -9.32 16.31
CA GLU A 11 -1.46 -9.49 17.26
C GLU A 11 -0.33 -10.32 16.64
N LEU A 12 -0.68 -11.44 16.00
CA LEU A 12 0.29 -12.29 15.30
C LEU A 12 0.91 -11.55 14.11
N PHE A 13 0.13 -10.79 13.34
CA PHE A 13 0.63 -10.01 12.22
C PHE A 13 1.60 -8.91 12.67
N THR A 14 1.26 -8.21 13.75
CA THR A 14 2.12 -7.21 14.39
C THR A 14 3.42 -7.84 14.88
N THR A 15 3.36 -9.03 15.47
CA THR A 15 4.55 -9.75 15.93
C THR A 15 5.42 -10.21 14.76
N ALA A 16 4.80 -10.70 13.68
CA ALA A 16 5.50 -11.19 12.49
C ALA A 16 6.23 -10.09 11.72
N PHE A 17 5.58 -8.94 11.52
CA PHE A 17 6.02 -7.92 10.56
C PHE A 17 6.30 -6.53 11.19
N GLY A 18 6.00 -6.36 12.47
CA GLY A 18 6.26 -5.13 13.23
C GLY A 18 5.57 -3.88 12.67
N ALA A 19 6.18 -2.73 12.95
CA ALA A 19 5.69 -1.42 12.52
C ALA A 19 5.54 -1.32 11.00
N LYS A 20 6.53 -1.80 10.23
CA LYS A 20 6.51 -1.79 8.77
C LYS A 20 5.38 -2.64 8.22
N GLY A 21 5.15 -3.82 8.80
CA GLY A 21 3.99 -4.66 8.49
C GLY A 21 2.67 -3.93 8.69
N LEU A 22 2.47 -3.30 9.84
CA LEU A 22 1.26 -2.54 10.13
C LEU A 22 1.04 -1.38 9.16
N VAL A 23 2.11 -0.70 8.73
CA VAL A 23 2.03 0.32 7.67
C VAL A 23 1.54 -0.29 6.36
N ALA A 24 2.09 -1.43 5.94
CA ALA A 24 1.64 -2.12 4.74
C ALA A 24 0.17 -2.59 4.86
N LEU A 25 -0.24 -3.08 6.02
CA LEU A 25 -1.61 -3.50 6.30
C LEU A 25 -2.60 -2.32 6.26
N ALA A 26 -2.22 -1.16 6.81
CA ALA A 26 -3.03 0.05 6.74
C ALA A 26 -3.21 0.52 5.29
N TRP A 27 -2.13 0.53 4.50
CA TRP A 27 -2.20 0.78 3.06
C TRP A 27 -3.09 -0.26 2.35
N TRP A 28 -3.01 -1.53 2.74
CA TRP A 28 -3.81 -2.59 2.15
C TRP A 28 -5.31 -2.44 2.46
N ALA A 29 -5.65 -2.06 3.70
CA ALA A 29 -7.03 -1.74 4.08
C ALA A 29 -7.55 -0.53 3.29
N GLY A 30 -6.74 0.51 3.10
CA GLY A 30 -7.07 1.67 2.28
C GLY A 30 -7.25 1.34 0.80
N ALA A 31 -6.56 0.31 0.28
CA ALA A 31 -6.66 -0.11 -1.12
C ALA A 31 -8.09 -0.53 -1.49
N TYR A 32 -8.84 -1.09 -0.53
CA TYR A 32 -10.25 -1.43 -0.67
C TYR A 32 -11.21 -0.23 -0.71
N HIS A 33 -10.67 0.98 -0.60
CA HIS A 33 -11.38 2.25 -0.75
C HIS A 33 -10.64 3.24 -1.66
N ALA A 34 -9.67 2.76 -2.44
CA ALA A 34 -8.73 3.62 -3.18
C ALA A 34 -9.41 4.62 -4.13
N GLU A 35 -10.50 4.24 -4.80
CA GLU A 35 -11.28 5.15 -5.65
C GLU A 35 -11.96 6.24 -4.84
N ARG A 36 -12.58 5.88 -3.70
CA ARG A 36 -13.22 6.85 -2.79
C ARG A 36 -12.20 7.81 -2.21
N ILE A 37 -11.05 7.29 -1.77
CA ILE A 37 -9.96 8.10 -1.23
C ILE A 37 -9.40 9.02 -2.32
N ARG A 38 -9.19 8.55 -3.56
CA ARG A 38 -8.77 9.40 -4.68
C ARG A 38 -9.80 10.48 -5.00
N ASN A 39 -11.09 10.20 -4.93
CA ASN A 39 -12.12 11.22 -5.15
C ASN A 39 -12.08 12.34 -4.09
N LEU A 40 -11.71 12.03 -2.84
CA LEU A 40 -11.58 13.04 -1.78
C LEU A 40 -10.23 13.76 -1.82
N GLN A 41 -9.14 13.01 -1.92
CA GLN A 41 -7.78 13.50 -1.70
C GLN A 41 -7.02 13.82 -3.00
N GLY A 42 -7.60 13.49 -4.16
CA GLY A 42 -6.98 13.59 -5.48
C GLY A 42 -5.97 12.48 -5.79
N THR A 43 -5.45 11.80 -4.78
CA THR A 43 -4.36 10.82 -4.93
C THR A 43 -4.48 9.64 -3.97
N TYR A 44 -3.90 8.50 -4.35
CA TYR A 44 -3.62 7.38 -3.46
C TYR A 44 -2.19 6.89 -3.69
N PRO A 45 -1.35 6.83 -2.66
CA PRO A 45 0.09 6.60 -2.83
C PRO A 45 0.34 5.18 -3.31
N ILE A 46 1.29 5.02 -4.23
CA ILE A 46 1.79 3.70 -4.62
C ILE A 46 2.59 3.13 -3.46
N LEU A 47 2.32 1.89 -3.05
CA LEU A 47 3.17 1.22 -2.07
C LEU A 47 4.38 0.61 -2.77
N HIS A 48 5.59 1.02 -2.41
CA HIS A 48 6.82 0.44 -2.94
C HIS A 48 7.50 -0.40 -1.85
N LEU A 49 7.37 -1.72 -1.95
CA LEU A 49 8.00 -2.67 -1.04
C LEU A 49 9.43 -2.95 -1.49
N GLN A 50 10.40 -2.41 -0.76
CA GLN A 50 11.84 -2.56 -1.01
C GLN A 50 12.49 -3.53 -0.01
N GLY A 51 13.73 -3.94 -0.30
CA GLY A 51 14.53 -4.78 0.58
C GLY A 51 15.33 -5.84 -0.17
N GLY A 52 16.37 -6.37 0.46
CA GLY A 52 17.24 -7.41 -0.10
C GLY A 52 16.51 -8.74 -0.38
N ALA A 53 17.17 -9.66 -1.10
CA ALA A 53 16.68 -11.02 -1.25
C ALA A 53 16.49 -11.66 0.15
N GLY A 54 15.35 -12.32 0.37
CA GLY A 54 15.03 -12.91 1.67
C GLY A 54 14.53 -11.93 2.74
N SER A 55 14.32 -10.64 2.44
CA SER A 55 13.80 -9.66 3.41
C SER A 55 12.33 -9.85 3.81
N GLY A 56 11.64 -10.87 3.28
CA GLY A 56 10.25 -11.18 3.62
C GLY A 56 9.18 -10.41 2.82
N LYS A 57 9.54 -9.70 1.74
CA LYS A 57 8.58 -8.98 0.87
C LYS A 57 7.43 -9.86 0.39
N SER A 58 7.75 -11.00 -0.25
CA SER A 58 6.74 -11.93 -0.76
C SER A 58 5.93 -12.55 0.38
N THR A 59 6.57 -12.86 1.51
CA THR A 59 5.88 -13.37 2.71
C THR A 59 4.85 -12.37 3.25
N LEU A 60 5.20 -11.07 3.31
CA LEU A 60 4.26 -10.01 3.71
C LEU A 60 3.09 -9.92 2.74
N VAL A 61 3.36 -9.86 1.43
CA VAL A 61 2.32 -9.80 0.38
C VAL A 61 1.37 -11.00 0.44
N SER A 62 1.90 -12.23 0.53
CA SER A 62 1.07 -13.43 0.66
C SER A 62 0.21 -13.41 1.92
N ASN A 63 0.71 -12.86 3.04
CA ASN A 63 -0.11 -12.71 4.25
C ASN A 63 -1.20 -11.65 4.08
N LEU A 64 -0.94 -10.54 3.40
CA LEU A 64 -1.97 -9.52 3.10
C LEU A 64 -3.09 -10.08 2.21
N TRP A 65 -2.76 -10.89 1.21
CA TRP A 65 -3.76 -11.61 0.40
C TRP A 65 -4.58 -12.60 1.24
N ARG A 66 -3.91 -13.39 2.09
CA ARG A 66 -4.57 -14.33 3.01
C ARG A 66 -5.53 -13.64 3.97
N LEU A 67 -5.13 -12.52 4.57
CA LEU A 67 -6.00 -11.70 5.41
C LEU A 67 -7.24 -11.22 4.64
N SER A 68 -7.09 -11.00 3.33
CA SER A 68 -8.20 -10.58 2.49
C SER A 68 -9.15 -11.72 2.13
N GLY A 69 -8.78 -12.99 2.38
CA GLY A 69 -9.55 -14.15 1.96
C GLY A 69 -9.60 -14.35 0.43
N GLU A 70 -8.79 -13.59 -0.31
CA GLU A 70 -8.72 -13.60 -1.77
C GLU A 70 -7.56 -14.49 -2.23
N PRO A 71 -7.66 -15.14 -3.40
CA PRO A 71 -6.51 -15.80 -4.00
C PRO A 71 -5.39 -14.79 -4.25
N GLU A 72 -4.15 -15.21 -4.01
CA GLU A 72 -3.00 -14.36 -4.30
C GLU A 72 -2.94 -14.05 -5.81
N ASP A 73 -3.04 -12.77 -6.14
CA ASP A 73 -3.10 -12.24 -7.51
C ASP A 73 -1.94 -11.25 -7.74
N THR A 74 -0.73 -11.77 -7.60
CA THR A 74 0.52 -11.04 -7.82
C THR A 74 0.96 -11.16 -9.28
N ILE A 75 1.16 -10.02 -9.95
CA ILE A 75 1.63 -9.96 -11.33
C ILE A 75 3.16 -10.01 -11.33
N PHE A 76 3.73 -11.18 -11.62
CA PHE A 76 5.17 -11.32 -11.80
C PHE A 76 5.58 -10.78 -13.16
N GLN A 77 6.34 -9.68 -13.19
CA GLN A 77 6.73 -9.01 -14.43
C GLN A 77 7.55 -9.92 -15.35
N ALA A 78 8.31 -10.88 -14.80
CA ALA A 78 9.02 -11.92 -15.53
C ALA A 78 8.12 -12.71 -16.51
N ASN A 79 6.86 -12.91 -16.12
CA ASN A 79 5.94 -13.85 -16.77
C ASN A 79 4.71 -13.17 -17.39
N ALA A 80 4.56 -11.85 -17.24
CA ALA A 80 3.39 -11.10 -17.67
C ALA A 80 3.67 -10.31 -18.95
N THR A 81 2.75 -10.38 -19.92
CA THR A 81 2.78 -9.48 -21.07
C THR A 81 2.30 -8.08 -20.68
N PHE A 82 2.69 -7.05 -21.44
CA PHE A 82 2.17 -5.70 -21.25
C PHE A 82 0.64 -5.65 -21.30
N ALA A 83 0.01 -6.37 -22.23
CA ALA A 83 -1.45 -6.45 -22.34
C ALA A 83 -2.10 -7.07 -21.09
N ALA A 84 -1.48 -8.09 -20.49
CA ALA A 84 -1.96 -8.69 -19.24
C ALA A 84 -1.87 -7.68 -18.08
N LEU A 85 -0.75 -6.96 -17.96
CA LEU A 85 -0.58 -5.89 -16.96
C LEU A 85 -1.67 -4.82 -17.07
N ILE A 86 -1.86 -4.25 -18.27
CA ILE A 86 -2.87 -3.21 -18.51
C ILE A 86 -4.30 -3.74 -18.25
N SER A 87 -4.59 -4.99 -18.63
CA SER A 87 -5.88 -5.64 -18.37
C SER A 87 -6.17 -5.75 -16.87
N ASN A 88 -5.17 -6.15 -16.06
CA ASN A 88 -5.32 -6.24 -14.61
C ASN A 88 -5.51 -4.86 -13.97
N LEU A 89 -4.74 -3.85 -14.39
CA LEU A 89 -4.93 -2.47 -13.93
C LEU A 89 -6.34 -1.94 -14.26
N ALA A 90 -6.83 -2.19 -15.47
CA ALA A 90 -8.14 -1.74 -15.93
C ALA A 90 -9.33 -2.43 -15.21
N LYS A 91 -9.15 -3.68 -14.77
CA LYS A 91 -10.18 -4.45 -14.05
C LYS A 91 -10.26 -4.12 -12.57
N ALA A 92 -9.18 -3.63 -11.98
CA ALA A 92 -9.12 -3.37 -10.55
C ALA A 92 -10.02 -2.19 -10.14
N VAL A 93 -10.89 -2.44 -9.17
CA VAL A 93 -11.78 -1.45 -8.55
C VAL A 93 -11.70 -1.63 -7.05
N ASN A 94 -11.28 -0.59 -6.32
CA ASN A 94 -11.20 -0.62 -4.86
C ASN A 94 -10.59 -1.93 -4.36
N ARG A 95 -9.42 -2.28 -4.91
CA ARG A 95 -8.64 -3.46 -4.54
C ARG A 95 -7.17 -3.24 -4.84
N PRO A 96 -6.27 -3.93 -4.12
CA PRO A 96 -4.85 -3.92 -4.43
C PRO A 96 -4.58 -4.60 -5.78
N VAL A 97 -3.59 -4.06 -6.49
CA VAL A 97 -2.90 -4.67 -7.64
C VAL A 97 -1.43 -4.73 -7.27
N VAL A 98 -0.88 -5.94 -7.20
CA VAL A 98 0.52 -6.14 -6.84
C VAL A 98 1.32 -6.51 -8.09
N VAL A 99 2.39 -5.78 -8.35
CA VAL A 99 3.35 -6.07 -9.42
C VAL A 99 4.68 -6.40 -8.79
N ASP A 100 5.17 -7.62 -8.99
CA ASP A 100 6.51 -8.04 -8.57
C ASP A 100 7.50 -7.83 -9.72
N GLU A 101 8.46 -6.96 -9.46
CA GLU A 101 9.49 -6.53 -10.40
C GLU A 101 10.89 -6.98 -9.96
N SER A 102 10.98 -7.98 -9.08
CA SER A 102 12.26 -8.52 -8.60
C SER A 102 13.06 -9.19 -9.73
N GLU A 103 12.37 -9.79 -10.70
CA GLU A 103 12.96 -10.46 -11.87
C GLU A 103 12.42 -9.82 -13.17
N ARG A 104 12.95 -8.66 -13.56
CA ARG A 104 12.43 -7.91 -14.71
C ARG A 104 12.86 -8.55 -16.06
N PRO A 105 11.94 -8.75 -17.01
CA PRO A 105 12.31 -9.08 -18.38
C PRO A 105 12.93 -7.87 -19.08
N THR A 106 13.72 -8.13 -20.13
CA THR A 106 14.28 -7.07 -20.99
C THR A 106 13.70 -7.21 -22.40
N PRO A 107 12.98 -6.20 -22.95
CA PRO A 107 12.66 -4.90 -22.35
C PRO A 107 11.57 -5.01 -21.27
N ALA A 108 11.70 -4.21 -20.21
CA ALA A 108 10.70 -4.12 -19.15
C ALA A 108 9.57 -3.15 -19.56
N TYR A 109 8.33 -3.49 -19.23
CA TYR A 109 7.18 -2.59 -19.40
C TYR A 109 6.70 -2.09 -18.05
N GLU A 110 6.50 -0.78 -17.92
CA GLU A 110 6.14 -0.15 -16.64
C GLU A 110 4.66 0.26 -16.62
N PRO A 111 3.98 0.13 -15.47
CA PRO A 111 2.67 0.74 -15.27
C PRO A 111 2.73 2.25 -15.49
N THR A 112 1.64 2.84 -15.96
CA THR A 112 1.50 4.31 -15.96
C THR A 112 1.32 4.78 -14.51
N PHE A 113 2.43 4.98 -13.78
CA PHE A 113 2.40 5.30 -12.35
C PHE A 113 1.60 6.57 -12.02
N GLU A 114 1.66 7.58 -12.89
CA GLU A 114 0.85 8.79 -12.74
C GLU A 114 -0.65 8.48 -12.80
N ALA A 115 -1.08 7.69 -13.78
CA ALA A 115 -2.47 7.25 -13.88
C ALA A 115 -2.88 6.41 -12.66
N CYS A 116 -1.99 5.55 -12.17
CA CYS A 116 -2.25 4.74 -10.98
C CYS A 116 -2.37 5.59 -9.70
N TYR A 117 -1.63 6.69 -9.62
CA TYR A 117 -1.58 7.60 -8.48
C TYR A 117 -2.79 8.57 -8.44
N GLN A 118 -3.24 9.08 -9.60
CA GLN A 118 -4.25 10.15 -9.72
C GLN A 118 -5.59 9.70 -10.34
N ALA A 119 -5.84 8.39 -10.49
CA ALA A 119 -7.01 7.86 -11.22
C ALA A 119 -7.05 8.22 -12.72
N GLY A 120 -5.89 8.31 -13.36
CA GLY A 120 -5.79 8.56 -14.79
C GLY A 120 -6.11 7.33 -15.66
N THR A 121 -6.19 7.56 -16.97
CA THR A 121 -6.48 6.53 -17.98
C THR A 121 -5.33 5.52 -18.09
N VAL A 122 -5.64 4.22 -17.91
CA VAL A 122 -4.69 3.10 -18.07
C VAL A 122 -4.92 2.32 -19.36
N LEU A 123 -6.13 2.40 -19.94
CA LEU A 123 -6.46 1.73 -21.20
C LEU A 123 -7.38 2.61 -22.04
N ARG A 124 -7.06 2.75 -23.33
CA ARG A 124 -7.95 3.31 -24.34
C ARG A 124 -8.46 2.15 -25.21
N ARG A 125 -9.77 1.90 -25.21
CA ARG A 125 -10.40 0.90 -26.09
C ARG A 125 -10.99 1.60 -27.30
N TRP A 126 -10.60 1.18 -28.49
CA TRP A 126 -11.24 1.63 -29.73
C TRP A 126 -12.66 1.07 -29.82
N ALA A 127 -13.56 1.87 -30.38
CA ALA A 127 -14.93 1.46 -30.60
C ALA A 127 -14.96 0.24 -31.54
N VAL A 128 -15.78 -0.75 -31.19
CA VAL A 128 -16.24 -1.77 -32.14
C VAL A 128 -17.41 -1.15 -32.91
N MET A 129 -17.64 -1.57 -34.16
CA MET A 129 -18.75 -1.10 -35.02
C MET A 129 -20.06 -0.93 -34.22
N GLY A 130 -20.53 0.31 -34.09
CA GLY A 130 -21.78 0.67 -33.42
C GLY A 130 -21.67 1.29 -32.01
N GLU A 131 -20.46 1.43 -31.44
CA GLU A 131 -20.22 2.14 -30.17
C GLU A 131 -19.65 3.57 -30.39
N PRO A 132 -19.88 4.52 -29.46
CA PRO A 132 -19.30 5.86 -29.54
C PRO A 132 -17.77 5.85 -29.50
N GLU A 133 -17.15 6.89 -30.08
CA GLU A 133 -15.69 7.07 -30.21
C GLU A 133 -14.94 6.70 -28.93
N SER A 134 -13.86 5.92 -29.09
CA SER A 134 -12.92 5.39 -28.07
C SER A 134 -13.30 5.51 -26.58
N ARG A 135 -13.46 4.37 -25.89
CA ARG A 135 -13.70 4.33 -24.44
C ARG A 135 -12.39 4.34 -23.63
N GLU A 136 -12.20 5.35 -22.80
CA GLU A 136 -11.13 5.39 -21.81
C GLU A 136 -11.51 4.61 -20.54
N VAL A 137 -10.54 3.92 -19.95
CA VAL A 137 -10.68 3.22 -18.67
C VAL A 137 -9.64 3.76 -17.71
N SER A 138 -10.12 4.43 -16.65
CA SER A 138 -9.31 4.93 -15.56
C SER A 138 -8.95 3.85 -14.54
N PHE A 139 -7.80 3.99 -13.90
CA PHE A 139 -7.41 3.12 -12.80
C PHE A 139 -8.25 3.37 -11.55
N ARG A 140 -8.84 2.31 -11.00
CA ARG A 140 -9.68 2.38 -9.79
C ARG A 140 -9.17 1.52 -8.62
N GLY A 141 -8.06 0.82 -8.78
CA GLY A 141 -7.41 0.02 -7.72
C GLY A 141 -6.34 0.77 -6.93
N ALA A 142 -5.49 0.06 -6.18
CA ALA A 142 -4.29 0.63 -5.59
C ALA A 142 -3.07 -0.18 -6.04
N LEU A 143 -2.02 0.49 -6.49
CA LEU A 143 -0.83 -0.19 -7.00
C LEU A 143 0.20 -0.40 -5.89
N ALA A 144 0.61 -1.64 -5.68
CA ALA A 144 1.80 -2.00 -4.93
C ALA A 144 2.87 -2.55 -5.88
N VAL A 145 4.09 -2.07 -5.74
CA VAL A 145 5.26 -2.54 -6.49
C VAL A 145 6.20 -3.23 -5.52
N VAL A 146 6.58 -4.47 -5.83
CA VAL A 146 7.50 -5.28 -5.03
C VAL A 146 8.85 -5.35 -5.73
N GLY A 147 9.91 -4.95 -5.05
CA GLY A 147 11.24 -4.86 -5.65
C GLY A 147 11.35 -3.70 -6.64
N GLY A 148 12.36 -3.78 -7.52
CA GLY A 148 12.65 -2.72 -8.49
C GLY A 148 13.19 -1.42 -7.87
N ASN A 149 13.84 -0.61 -8.70
CA ASN A 149 14.26 0.75 -8.34
C ASN A 149 13.86 1.69 -9.47
N HIS A 150 12.74 2.39 -9.31
CA HIS A 150 12.26 3.31 -10.32
C HIS A 150 12.32 4.76 -9.82
N PRO A 151 13.07 5.64 -10.52
CA PRO A 151 13.11 7.07 -10.17
C PRO A 151 11.74 7.76 -10.18
N VAL A 152 10.81 7.36 -11.06
CA VAL A 152 9.48 7.99 -11.20
C VAL A 152 8.57 7.72 -10.01
N LEU A 153 8.80 6.61 -9.30
CA LEU A 153 8.05 6.25 -8.10
C LEU A 153 8.31 7.25 -6.96
N ARG A 154 9.50 7.86 -6.90
CA ARG A 154 9.96 8.64 -5.74
C ARG A 154 8.97 9.70 -5.22
N SER A 155 8.22 10.36 -6.09
CA SER A 155 7.26 11.42 -5.70
C SER A 155 5.78 10.97 -5.65
N ARG A 156 5.50 9.72 -6.02
CA ARG A 156 4.14 9.15 -6.15
C ARG A 156 3.97 7.88 -5.32
N SER A 157 5.02 7.48 -4.60
CA SER A 157 5.05 6.26 -3.81
C SER A 157 5.50 6.54 -2.38
N ILE A 158 5.26 5.54 -1.55
CA ILE A 158 5.85 5.44 -0.22
C ILE A 158 6.72 4.20 -0.24
N ALA A 159 8.00 4.41 0.04
CA ALA A 159 8.99 3.35 0.03
C ALA A 159 9.09 2.71 1.42
N LEU A 160 8.60 1.48 1.52
CA LEU A 160 8.70 0.66 2.72
C LEU A 160 9.86 -0.33 2.54
N ASP A 161 10.98 -0.04 3.19
CA ASP A 161 12.19 -0.86 3.11
C ASP A 161 12.16 -1.98 4.17
N LEU A 162 11.91 -3.21 3.73
CA LEU A 162 11.95 -4.39 4.60
C LEU A 162 13.39 -4.88 4.74
N ASP A 163 13.84 -4.96 5.99
CA ASP A 163 15.16 -5.40 6.41
C ASP A 163 15.11 -6.72 7.19
N HIS A 164 16.27 -7.32 7.39
CA HIS A 164 16.41 -8.59 8.08
C HIS A 164 16.19 -8.53 9.60
N SER A 165 15.97 -7.34 10.18
CA SER A 165 15.80 -7.18 11.62
C SER A 165 14.54 -7.86 12.18
N ALA A 166 13.60 -8.26 11.31
CA ALA A 166 12.39 -8.99 11.66
C ALA A 166 12.53 -10.53 11.60
N HIS A 167 13.74 -11.09 11.58
CA HIS A 167 13.96 -12.55 11.51
C HIS A 167 14.28 -13.21 12.86
N THR A 168 13.70 -12.74 13.96
CA THR A 168 13.80 -13.42 15.25
C THR A 168 13.02 -14.74 15.24
N ALA A 169 13.31 -15.62 16.22
CA ALA A 169 12.55 -16.86 16.39
C ALA A 169 11.05 -16.60 16.63
N ASP A 170 10.72 -15.53 17.37
CA ASP A 170 9.35 -15.13 17.67
C ASP A 170 8.61 -14.69 16.41
N ASN A 171 9.25 -13.89 15.54
CA ASN A 171 8.64 -13.46 14.29
C ASN A 171 8.34 -14.65 13.37
N GLN A 172 9.29 -15.59 13.25
CA GLN A 172 9.08 -16.80 12.47
C GLN A 172 7.97 -17.68 13.05
N ALA A 173 7.86 -17.78 14.38
CA ALA A 173 6.79 -18.50 15.04
C ALA A 173 5.43 -17.82 14.80
N ALA A 174 5.37 -16.49 14.85
CA ALA A 174 4.16 -15.72 14.57
C ALA A 174 3.70 -15.88 13.11
N VAL A 175 4.63 -15.87 12.14
CA VAL A 175 4.32 -16.17 10.73
C VAL A 175 3.72 -17.57 10.59
N LYS A 176 4.31 -18.59 11.23
CA LYS A 176 3.76 -19.96 11.22
C LYS A 176 2.37 -20.03 11.85
N ALA A 177 2.17 -19.31 12.96
CA ALA A 177 0.87 -19.24 13.63
C ALA A 177 -0.19 -18.55 12.74
N LEU A 178 0.15 -17.48 12.02
CA LEU A 178 -0.73 -16.85 11.02
C LEU A 178 -1.13 -17.83 9.92
N TYR A 179 -0.18 -18.62 9.41
CA TYR A 179 -0.47 -19.63 8.39
C TYR A 179 -1.38 -20.75 8.90
N ALA A 180 -1.34 -21.04 10.20
CA ALA A 180 -2.16 -22.06 10.86
C ALA A 180 -3.57 -21.58 11.22
N LEU A 181 -3.85 -20.27 11.19
CA LEU A 181 -5.21 -19.76 11.35
C LEU A 181 -6.11 -20.26 10.21
N HIS A 182 -7.36 -20.60 10.55
CA HIS A 182 -8.32 -21.01 9.54
C HIS A 182 -8.76 -19.79 8.71
N ILE A 183 -9.16 -19.98 7.45
CA ILE A 183 -9.59 -18.87 6.58
C ILE A 183 -10.77 -18.10 7.19
N SER A 184 -11.63 -18.78 7.96
CA SER A 184 -12.72 -18.14 8.72
C SER A 184 -12.24 -17.16 9.78
N ASP A 185 -11.04 -17.35 10.31
CA ASP A 185 -10.45 -16.48 11.34
C ASP A 185 -9.85 -15.22 10.72
N LEU A 186 -9.70 -15.21 9.39
CA LEU A 186 -9.16 -14.10 8.61
C LEU A 186 -10.25 -13.33 7.84
N SER A 187 -11.42 -13.95 7.61
CA SER A 187 -12.50 -13.39 6.78
C SER A 187 -13.14 -12.12 7.35
N GLU A 188 -12.93 -11.83 8.64
CA GLU A 188 -13.41 -10.59 9.27
C GLU A 188 -12.67 -9.37 8.71
N PHE A 189 -11.38 -9.48 8.36
CA PHE A 189 -10.58 -8.32 7.98
C PHE A 189 -11.19 -7.58 6.78
N LEU A 190 -11.33 -8.26 5.63
CA LEU A 190 -11.84 -7.62 4.42
C LEU A 190 -13.29 -7.18 4.59
N THR A 191 -14.12 -8.03 5.18
CA THR A 191 -15.54 -7.75 5.43
C THR A 191 -15.70 -6.47 6.24
N LYS A 192 -14.97 -6.33 7.35
CA LYS A 192 -15.03 -5.16 8.22
C LYS A 192 -14.48 -3.92 7.52
N VAL A 193 -13.36 -4.03 6.81
CA VAL A 193 -12.81 -2.92 6.01
C VAL A 193 -13.83 -2.41 5.00
N GLN A 194 -14.48 -3.29 4.23
CA GLN A 194 -15.45 -2.90 3.21
C GLN A 194 -16.72 -2.28 3.79
N GLN A 195 -17.19 -2.76 4.95
CA GLN A 195 -18.37 -2.22 5.64
C GLN A 195 -18.17 -0.79 6.17
N HIS A 196 -16.93 -0.35 6.38
CA HIS A 196 -16.60 0.93 7.00
C HIS A 196 -16.04 1.96 6.00
N GLN A 197 -16.60 2.02 4.79
CA GLN A 197 -16.19 2.96 3.74
C GLN A 197 -16.22 4.44 4.17
N ASP A 198 -17.25 4.84 4.94
CA ASP A 198 -17.41 6.23 5.39
C ASP A 198 -16.36 6.60 6.42
N MET A 199 -15.96 5.63 7.27
CA MET A 199 -14.89 5.81 8.23
C MET A 199 -13.53 5.97 7.53
N ALA A 200 -13.27 5.22 6.45
CA ALA A 200 -12.05 5.40 5.67
C ALA A 200 -11.93 6.84 5.13
N VAL A 201 -13.03 7.38 4.59
CA VAL A 201 -13.11 8.78 4.10
C VAL A 201 -13.01 9.78 5.25
N PHE A 202 -13.67 9.53 6.37
CA PHE A 202 -13.59 10.37 7.57
C PHE A 202 -12.16 10.50 8.09
N CYS A 203 -11.42 9.38 8.21
CA CYS A 203 -10.03 9.38 8.62
C CYS A 203 -9.14 10.19 7.67
N MET A 204 -9.45 10.24 6.37
CA MET A 204 -8.71 11.06 5.40
C MET A 204 -8.92 12.57 5.60
N GLY A 205 -9.96 13.01 6.31
CA GLY A 205 -10.26 14.43 6.52
C GLY A 205 -9.14 15.23 7.20
N LYS A 206 -8.26 14.56 7.96
CA LYS A 206 -7.09 15.18 8.60
C LYS A 206 -5.79 15.08 7.79
N ALA A 207 -5.79 14.38 6.65
CA ALA A 207 -4.57 14.11 5.89
C ALA A 207 -3.90 15.40 5.39
N GLU A 208 -4.67 16.44 5.06
CA GLU A 208 -4.11 17.72 4.64
C GLU A 208 -3.40 18.46 5.77
N ALA A 209 -4.03 18.57 6.94
CA ALA A 209 -3.41 19.18 8.12
C ALA A 209 -2.15 18.42 8.55
N LEU A 210 -2.21 17.09 8.57
CA LEU A 210 -1.05 16.23 8.85
C LEU A 210 0.07 16.42 7.80
N ALA A 211 -0.26 16.64 6.53
CA ALA A 211 0.74 16.88 5.50
C ALA A 211 1.49 18.20 5.75
N PHE A 212 0.79 19.26 6.14
CA PHE A 212 1.42 20.52 6.52
C PHE A 212 2.29 20.36 7.76
N GLU A 213 1.81 19.65 8.79
CA GLU A 213 2.60 19.34 10.00
C GLU A 213 3.88 18.57 9.66
N LEU A 214 3.79 17.53 8.83
CA LEU A 214 4.96 16.76 8.39
C LEU A 214 5.93 17.60 7.57
N ALA A 215 5.43 18.45 6.67
CA ALA A 215 6.28 19.32 5.87
C ALA A 215 7.03 20.35 6.73
N ASP A 216 6.37 20.91 7.75
CA ASP A 216 6.96 21.89 8.68
C ASP A 216 7.99 21.24 9.62
N GLN A 217 7.66 20.09 10.21
CA GLN A 217 8.53 19.37 11.14
C GLN A 217 9.85 18.90 10.51
N VAL A 218 9.84 18.61 9.20
CA VAL A 218 11.00 18.04 8.51
C VAL A 218 12.13 19.07 8.30
N GLY A 219 11.89 20.37 8.53
CA GLY A 219 12.91 21.44 8.56
C GLY A 219 13.68 21.68 7.25
N ILE A 220 13.49 20.80 6.26
CA ILE A 220 14.04 20.78 4.91
C ILE A 220 12.86 20.42 4.02
N ASP A 221 12.63 21.19 2.94
CA ASP A 221 11.43 21.17 2.09
C ASP A 221 10.99 19.76 1.60
N LEU A 222 10.33 18.98 2.47
CA LEU A 222 9.57 17.81 2.06
C LEU A 222 8.46 18.33 1.16
N ASN A 223 8.49 17.93 -0.11
CA ASN A 223 7.47 18.35 -1.06
C ASN A 223 6.08 18.00 -0.48
N ILE A 224 5.13 18.95 -0.57
CA ILE A 224 3.77 18.77 -0.05
C ILE A 224 3.09 17.49 -0.56
N ARG A 225 3.42 17.04 -1.77
CA ARG A 225 2.94 15.76 -2.33
C ARG A 225 3.47 14.57 -1.53
N ASP A 226 4.76 14.56 -1.21
CA ASP A 226 5.38 13.50 -0.43
C ASP A 226 4.87 13.53 1.01
N ALA A 227 4.70 14.72 1.59
CA ALA A 227 4.08 14.89 2.89
C ALA A 227 2.64 14.34 2.91
N ARG A 228 1.85 14.62 1.86
CA ARG A 228 0.48 14.09 1.71
C ARG A 228 0.45 12.58 1.60
N ASN A 229 1.38 11.96 0.88
CA ASN A 229 1.49 10.49 0.81
C ASN A 229 1.64 9.89 2.22
N HIS A 230 2.56 10.41 3.03
CA HIS A 230 2.81 9.91 4.38
C HIS A 230 1.65 10.26 5.34
N ALA A 231 1.04 11.44 5.21
CA ALA A 231 -0.13 11.82 6.00
C ALA A 231 -1.32 10.90 5.75
N GLN A 232 -1.55 10.49 4.50
CA GLN A 232 -2.58 9.50 4.15
C GLN A 232 -2.32 8.15 4.84
N LEU A 233 -1.07 7.69 4.96
CA LEU A 233 -0.75 6.47 5.71
C LEU A 233 -1.02 6.61 7.21
N ILE A 234 -0.68 7.74 7.82
CA ILE A 234 -1.00 7.98 9.24
C ILE A 234 -2.51 7.92 9.45
N ALA A 235 -3.28 8.55 8.56
CA ALA A 235 -4.74 8.48 8.59
C ALA A 235 -5.27 7.04 8.39
N LEU A 236 -4.64 6.24 7.52
CA LEU A 236 -5.00 4.82 7.33
C LEU A 236 -4.64 3.94 8.54
N LEU A 237 -3.59 4.27 9.29
CA LEU A 237 -3.29 3.61 10.56
C LEU A 237 -4.37 3.88 11.61
N ASP A 238 -4.89 5.11 11.66
CA ASP A 238 -6.03 5.44 12.53
C ASP A 238 -7.32 4.76 12.09
N PHE A 239 -7.51 4.58 10.78
CA PHE A 239 -8.61 3.77 10.25
C PHE A 239 -8.50 2.32 10.72
N LEU A 240 -7.31 1.71 10.59
CA LEU A 240 -7.06 0.35 11.05
C LEU A 240 -7.30 0.20 12.56
N ASP A 241 -6.83 1.15 13.36
CA ASP A 241 -7.05 1.21 14.80
C ASP A 241 -8.55 1.29 15.15
N THR A 242 -9.29 2.14 14.45
CA THR A 242 -10.73 2.27 14.66
C THR A 242 -11.48 0.96 14.40
N LEU A 243 -11.02 0.15 13.44
CA LEU A 243 -11.68 -1.12 13.10
C LEU A 243 -11.27 -2.27 14.00
N PHE A 244 -10.00 -2.33 14.42
CA PHE A 244 -9.41 -3.53 15.01
C PHE A 244 -8.75 -3.30 16.36
N ASN A 245 -8.82 -2.08 16.91
CA ASN A 245 -8.23 -1.70 18.19
C ASN A 245 -6.74 -2.09 18.24
N VAL A 246 -5.91 -1.43 17.43
CA VAL A 246 -4.49 -1.76 17.30
C VAL A 246 -3.80 -1.45 18.64
N PRO A 247 -2.95 -2.33 19.19
CA PRO A 247 -2.27 -2.06 20.45
C PRO A 247 -1.51 -0.71 20.38
N ALA A 248 -1.71 0.15 21.38
CA ALA A 248 -1.23 1.54 21.33
C ALA A 248 0.29 1.64 21.06
N THR A 249 1.09 0.75 21.66
CA THR A 249 2.55 0.70 21.42
C THR A 249 2.89 0.38 19.96
N ALA A 250 2.14 -0.53 19.34
CA ALA A 250 2.32 -0.92 17.96
C ALA A 250 1.85 0.19 16.99
N LEU A 251 0.73 0.84 17.30
CA LEU A 251 0.21 1.98 16.55
C LEU A 251 1.20 3.15 16.55
N GLU A 252 1.73 3.52 17.72
CA GLU A 252 2.72 4.59 17.84
C GLU A 252 4.02 4.25 17.11
N SER A 253 4.48 3.00 17.20
CA SER A 253 5.65 2.53 16.44
C SER A 253 5.43 2.62 14.92
N ALA A 254 4.23 2.25 14.44
CA ALA A 254 3.88 2.36 13.02
C ALA A 254 3.80 3.83 12.56
N LYS A 255 3.19 4.72 13.36
CA LYS A 255 3.15 6.16 13.05
C LYS A 255 4.54 6.80 13.06
N ALA A 256 5.40 6.41 14.01
CA ALA A 256 6.79 6.85 14.06
C ALA A 256 7.57 6.38 12.83
N GLU A 257 7.34 5.14 12.38
CA GLU A 257 7.92 4.61 11.15
C GLU A 257 7.49 5.42 9.92
N VAL A 258 6.21 5.78 9.79
CA VAL A 258 5.74 6.64 8.69
C VAL A 258 6.41 8.01 8.70
N ARG A 259 6.56 8.63 9.88
CA ARG A 259 7.31 9.88 9.99
C ARG A 259 8.76 9.69 9.55
N ARG A 260 9.43 8.64 10.01
CA ARG A 260 10.81 8.30 9.62
C ARG A 260 10.95 8.13 8.10
N MET A 261 9.99 7.47 7.44
CA MET A 261 9.97 7.35 5.98
C MET A 261 9.86 8.73 5.30
N ALA A 262 9.01 9.62 5.81
CA ALA A 262 8.87 10.98 5.29
C ALA A 262 10.20 11.76 5.34
N TRP A 263 10.91 11.67 6.47
CA TRP A 263 12.27 12.24 6.63
C TRP A 263 13.26 11.65 5.61
N GLN A 264 13.22 10.35 5.35
CA GLN A 264 14.12 9.70 4.40
C GLN A 264 13.84 10.07 2.94
N THR A 265 12.59 10.41 2.59
CA THR A 265 12.24 10.85 1.24
C THR A 265 12.98 12.14 0.86
N VAL A 266 13.18 13.07 1.80
CA VAL A 266 13.95 14.31 1.56
C VAL A 266 15.37 14.03 1.04
N GLY A 267 16.01 12.98 1.56
CA GLY A 267 17.34 12.56 1.12
C GLY A 267 17.38 11.91 -0.27
N ARG A 268 16.23 11.46 -0.81
CA ARG A 268 16.14 10.80 -2.12
C ARG A 268 15.82 11.76 -3.27
N THR A 269 15.26 12.93 -2.99
CA THR A 269 14.88 13.94 -4.00
C THR A 269 16.02 14.88 -4.37
N ARG A 270 17.01 15.06 -3.48
CA ARG A 270 18.30 15.63 -3.87
C ARG A 270 19.14 14.53 -4.51
N GLY A 271 19.48 14.67 -5.79
CA GLY A 271 20.55 13.88 -6.40
C GLY A 271 21.85 14.05 -5.60
N LEU A 272 22.85 13.20 -5.85
CA LEU A 272 24.19 13.41 -5.30
C LEU A 272 24.54 14.89 -5.46
N VAL A 273 24.76 15.58 -4.35
CA VAL A 273 25.49 16.85 -4.40
C VAL A 273 26.87 16.41 -4.84
N GLU A 274 27.18 16.62 -6.13
CA GLU A 274 28.56 16.57 -6.59
C GLU A 274 29.29 17.67 -5.82
N ASP A 275 30.18 17.25 -4.91
CA ASP A 275 31.23 18.11 -4.34
C ASP A 275 32.21 18.56 -5.44
#